data_AF-A0A366KX40-F1
#
_entry.id   AF-A0A366KX40-F1
#
_cell.length_a   1.000
_cell.length_b   1.000
_cell.length_c   1.000
_cell.angle_alpha   90.00
_cell.angle_beta   90.00
_cell.angle_gamma   90.00
#
_symmetry.space_group_name_H-M   'P 1'
#
loop_
_entity.id
_entity.type
_entity.pdbx_description
1 polymer ?
#
loop_
_entity_poly.entity_id
_entity_poly.type
_entity_poly.pdbx_seq_one_letter_code
_entity_poly.pdbx_strand_id
1 'polypeptide(L)'
;MKEVTIKYKSNKTLEALKELGKYLNFSISDDKARSTPQKQSSINGIPIIIGDAKVDIAELHDVFTGKDLSAEKLRDTAWQRKK
;
A
#
# COMPACT_ATOMS: atom_id res chain seq x y z
N MET A 1 -11.84 9.31 16.73
CA MET A 1 -10.63 9.92 17.32
C MET A 1 -10.53 11.35 16.83
N LYS A 2 -10.12 12.32 17.66
CA LYS A 2 -9.95 13.71 17.22
C LYS A 2 -8.53 13.88 16.68
N GLU A 3 -8.40 14.34 15.44
CA GLU A 3 -7.11 14.57 14.79
C GLU A 3 -6.90 16.08 14.62
N VAL A 4 -5.66 16.54 14.81
CA VAL A 4 -5.28 17.94 14.66
C VAL A 4 -3.99 18.02 13.86
N THR A 5 -3.99 18.82 12.80
CA THR A 5 -2.79 19.09 11.99
C THR A 5 -2.09 20.33 12.52
N ILE A 6 -0.86 20.17 13.01
CA ILE A 6 -0.02 21.28 13.49
C ILE A 6 1.04 21.59 12.44
N LYS A 7 1.01 22.81 11.88
CA LYS A 7 2.09 23.30 11.00
C LYS A 7 3.21 23.88 11.85
N TYR A 8 4.44 23.42 11.61
CA TYR A 8 5.64 23.89 12.29
C TYR A 8 6.76 24.15 11.28
N LYS A 9 7.69 25.04 11.61
CA LYS A 9 8.83 25.40 10.75
C LYS A 9 10.15 24.74 11.14
N SER A 10 10.30 24.35 12.41
CA SER A 10 11.57 23.88 12.98
C SER A 10 11.51 22.40 13.32
N ASN A 11 12.58 21.67 13.00
CA ASN A 11 12.72 20.26 13.39
C ASN A 11 12.74 20.07 14.91
N LYS A 12 13.25 21.05 15.67
CA LYS A 12 13.23 21.01 17.14
C LYS A 12 11.81 20.95 17.70
N THR A 13 10.85 21.56 17.00
CA THR A 13 9.43 21.53 17.40
C THR A 13 8.82 20.15 17.21
N LEU A 14 9.20 19.42 16.16
CA LEU A 14 8.77 18.03 15.96
C LEU A 14 9.29 17.11 17.07
N GLU A 15 10.54 17.28 17.50
CA GLU A 15 11.13 16.51 18.60
C GLU A 15 10.38 16.75 19.91
N ALA A 16 10.10 18.01 20.26
CA ALA A 16 9.32 18.35 21.44
C ALA A 16 7.89 17.76 21.39
N LEU A 17 7.24 17.79 20.22
CA LEU A 17 5.92 17.17 20.04
C LEU A 17 5.95 15.65 20.22
N LYS A 18 7.00 14.98 19.71
CA LYS A 18 7.20 13.53 19.92
C LYS A 18 7.39 13.20 21.40
N GLU A 19 8.10 14.05 22.13
CA GLU A 19 8.32 13.87 23.56
C GLU A 19 7.02 14.07 24.35
N LEU A 20 6.25 15.11 24.05
CA LEU A 20 4.93 15.35 24.64
C LEU A 20 3.94 14.21 24.34
N GLY A 21 4.02 13.62 23.15
CA GLY A 21 3.19 12.47 22.77
C GLY A 21 3.29 11.28 23.72
N LYS A 22 4.46 11.07 24.34
CA LYS A 22 4.68 10.00 25.34
C LYS A 22 3.83 10.18 26.60
N TYR A 23 3.59 11.43 27.01
CA TYR A 23 2.84 11.74 28.23
C TYR A 23 1.34 11.93 27.97
N LEU A 24 0.98 12.40 26.77
CA LEU A 24 -0.38 12.77 26.39
C LEU A 24 -1.09 11.69 25.56
N ASN A 25 -0.44 10.53 25.38
CA ASN A 25 -0.98 9.34 24.71
C ASN A 25 -1.52 9.62 23.29
N PHE A 26 -0.82 10.48 22.53
CA PHE A 26 -1.09 10.71 21.12
C PHE A 26 0.11 10.27 20.27
N SER A 27 -0.17 9.71 19.09
CA SER A 27 0.85 9.32 18.11
C SER A 27 0.92 10.34 16.98
N ILE A 28 2.13 10.66 16.55
CA ILE A 28 2.34 11.50 15.37
C ILE A 28 2.46 10.60 14.16
N SER A 29 1.50 10.68 13.25
CA SER A 29 1.52 9.99 11.97
C SER A 29 2.37 10.81 10.97
N ASP A 30 3.38 10.19 10.38
CA ASP A 30 4.14 10.82 9.29
C ASP A 30 3.52 10.42 7.96
N ASP A 31 2.80 11.36 7.33
CA ASP A 31 2.16 11.13 6.02
C ASP A 31 3.19 10.74 4.94
N LYS A 32 4.46 11.12 5.11
CA LYS A 32 5.54 10.80 4.15
C LYS A 32 6.14 9.41 4.35
N ALA A 33 5.97 8.79 5.51
CA ALA A 33 6.52 7.45 5.77
C ALA A 33 5.83 6.33 4.95
N ARG A 34 4.71 6.65 4.27
CA ARG A 34 4.02 5.70 3.38
C ARG A 34 4.67 5.55 2.00
N SER A 35 5.72 6.30 1.66
CA SER A 35 6.46 6.09 0.41
C SER A 35 7.63 5.13 0.63
N THR A 36 7.36 3.85 0.91
CA THR A 36 8.35 2.82 0.58
C THR A 36 8.66 2.94 -0.91
N PRO A 37 9.94 3.00 -1.35
CA PRO A 37 10.26 2.99 -2.76
C PRO A 37 9.72 1.70 -3.35
N GLN A 38 8.61 1.82 -4.09
CA GLN A 38 8.04 0.71 -4.83
C GLN A 38 9.11 0.22 -5.80
N LYS A 39 9.57 -1.03 -5.62
CA LYS A 39 10.50 -1.64 -6.56
C LYS A 39 9.80 -1.70 -7.91
N GLN A 40 10.29 -0.90 -8.86
CA GLN A 40 9.83 -0.92 -10.24
C GLN A 40 10.65 -1.98 -10.97
N SER A 41 9.98 -2.94 -11.59
CA SER A 41 10.58 -3.84 -12.57
C SER A 41 9.97 -3.59 -13.94
N SER A 42 10.58 -4.11 -15.00
CA SER A 42 9.96 -4.10 -16.31
C SER A 42 9.87 -5.52 -16.84
N ILE A 43 8.70 -5.88 -17.39
CA ILE A 43 8.52 -7.10 -18.17
C ILE A 43 8.14 -6.66 -19.57
N ASN A 44 8.94 -7.04 -20.57
CA ASN A 44 8.74 -6.70 -21.98
C ASN A 44 8.61 -5.18 -22.25
N GLY A 45 9.38 -4.36 -21.53
CA GLY A 45 9.34 -2.89 -21.67
C GLY A 45 8.16 -2.21 -20.98
N ILE A 46 7.28 -2.97 -20.32
CA ILE A 46 6.16 -2.44 -19.54
C ILE A 46 6.62 -2.30 -18.09
N PRO A 47 6.57 -1.09 -17.49
CA PRO A 47 6.92 -0.88 -16.09
C PRO A 47 5.85 -1.50 -15.18
N ILE A 48 6.30 -2.29 -14.21
CA ILE A 48 5.48 -2.99 -13.22
C ILE A 48 5.93 -2.54 -11.85
N ILE A 49 4.94 -2.24 -11.02
CA ILE A 49 5.12 -1.94 -9.61
C ILE A 49 5.07 -3.27 -8.86
N ILE A 50 6.17 -3.67 -8.24
CA ILE A 50 6.19 -4.88 -7.41
C ILE A 50 5.38 -4.61 -6.14
N GLY A 51 4.31 -5.40 -5.95
CA GLY A 51 3.50 -5.36 -4.73
C GLY A 51 4.28 -5.82 -3.50
N ASP A 52 3.83 -5.40 -2.31
CA ASP A 52 4.41 -5.86 -1.06
C ASP A 52 4.08 -7.34 -0.83
N ALA A 53 5.12 -8.16 -0.73
CA ALA A 53 5.00 -9.61 -0.53
C ALA A 53 4.45 -10.00 0.85
N LYS A 54 4.35 -9.06 1.79
CA LYS A 54 3.74 -9.27 3.11
C LYS A 54 2.22 -9.08 3.12
N VAL A 55 1.65 -8.56 2.04
CA VAL A 55 0.21 -8.40 1.93
C VAL A 55 -0.42 -9.77 1.74
N ASP A 56 -1.21 -10.19 2.72
CA ASP A 56 -2.01 -11.40 2.61
C ASP A 56 -3.16 -11.15 1.64
N ILE A 57 -3.14 -11.89 0.53
CA ILE A 57 -4.16 -11.84 -0.52
C ILE A 57 -5.06 -13.07 -0.50
N ALA A 58 -5.00 -13.90 0.56
CA ALA A 58 -5.82 -15.11 0.67
C ALA A 58 -7.33 -14.80 0.59
N GLU A 59 -7.80 -13.73 1.22
CA GLU A 59 -9.22 -13.35 1.14
C GLU A 59 -9.63 -12.88 -0.27
N LEU A 60 -8.71 -12.27 -1.03
CA LEU A 60 -8.95 -11.88 -2.41
C LEU A 60 -8.98 -13.10 -3.33
N HIS A 61 -8.28 -14.18 -2.97
CA HIS A 61 -8.33 -15.42 -3.72
C HIS A 61 -9.78 -15.90 -3.84
N ASP A 62 -10.57 -15.91 -2.76
CA ASP A 62 -11.97 -16.35 -2.80
C ASP A 62 -12.86 -15.43 -3.63
N VAL A 63 -12.58 -14.13 -3.65
CA VAL A 63 -13.31 -13.15 -4.49
C VAL A 63 -13.04 -13.39 -5.98
N PHE A 64 -11.79 -13.71 -6.35
CA PHE A 64 -11.39 -13.91 -7.74
C PHE A 64 -11.53 -15.36 -8.23
N THR A 65 -11.56 -16.34 -7.33
CA THR A 65 -11.58 -17.78 -7.63
C THR A 65 -12.79 -18.52 -7.08
N GLY A 66 -13.72 -17.86 -6.39
CA GLY A 66 -14.98 -18.42 -5.86
C GLY A 66 -15.96 -19.00 -6.89
N LYS A 67 -15.48 -19.25 -8.11
CA LYS A 67 -16.17 -19.92 -9.22
C LYS A 67 -15.39 -21.11 -9.79
N ASP A 68 -14.37 -21.64 -9.09
CA ASP A 68 -13.45 -22.69 -9.63
C ASP A 68 -12.76 -22.27 -10.95
N LEU A 69 -12.58 -20.97 -11.15
CA LEU A 69 -11.95 -20.42 -12.34
C LEU A 69 -10.48 -20.15 -12.05
N SER A 70 -9.62 -21.03 -12.58
CA SER A 70 -8.17 -20.79 -12.62
C SER A 70 -7.88 -19.53 -13.44
N ALA A 71 -6.96 -18.70 -12.96
CA ALA A 71 -6.48 -17.51 -13.68
C ALA A 71 -5.93 -17.86 -15.08
N GLU A 72 -5.33 -19.04 -15.23
CA GLU A 72 -4.88 -19.57 -16.52
C GLU A 72 -6.07 -19.80 -17.47
N LYS A 73 -7.13 -20.46 -17.00
CA LYS A 73 -8.35 -20.68 -17.79
C LYS A 73 -9.02 -19.37 -18.21
N LEU A 74 -9.05 -18.35 -17.35
CA LEU A 74 -9.60 -17.03 -17.68
C LEU A 74 -8.80 -16.34 -18.79
N ARG A 75 -7.46 -16.44 -18.73
CA ARG A 75 -6.58 -15.89 -19.75
C ARG A 75 -6.83 -16.54 -21.11
N ASP A 76 -7.04 -17.85 -21.13
CA ASP A 76 -7.24 -18.62 -22.35
C ASP A 76 -8.65 -18.51 -22.93
N THR A 77 -9.67 -18.28 -22.10
CA THR A 77 -11.08 -18.31 -22.53
C THR A 77 -11.70 -16.92 -22.66
N ALA A 78 -11.44 -16.01 -21.72
CA ALA A 78 -12.11 -14.71 -21.65
C ALA A 78 -11.26 -13.58 -22.25
N TRP A 79 -9.93 -13.70 -22.25
CA TRP A 79 -9.01 -12.65 -22.70
C TRP A 79 -8.43 -12.87 -24.09
N GLN A 80 -8.96 -13.81 -24.86
CA GLN A 80 -8.64 -13.90 -26.28
C GLN A 80 -9.23 -12.68 -27.01
N ARG A 81 -8.39 -11.94 -27.74
CA ARG A 81 -8.90 -10.96 -28.70
C ARG A 81 -9.66 -11.72 -29.76
N LYS A 82 -10.94 -11.38 -29.97
CA LYS A 82 -11.66 -11.84 -31.16
C LYS A 82 -10.85 -11.38 -32.38
N LYS A 83 -10.56 -12.34 -33.26
CA LYS A 83 -9.97 -12.06 -34.58
C LYS A 83 -10.93 -11.22 -35.41
#